data_AF-A0A7G4A2G9-F1
#
_entry.id   AF-A0A7G4A2G9-F1
#
_cell.length_a   1.000
_cell.length_b   1.000
_cell.length_c   1.000
_cell.angle_alpha   90.00
_cell.angle_beta   90.00
_cell.angle_gamma   90.00
#
_symmetry.space_group_name_H-M   'P 1'
#
loop_
_entity.id
_entity.type
_entity.pdbx_description
1 polymer ?
#
loop_
_entity_poly.entity_id
_entity_poly.type
_entity_poly.pdbx_seq_one_letter_code
_entity_poly.pdbx_strand_id
1 'polypeptide(L)'
;MFDVDNSGKGNCMYYAYSISLMYYLRAKNAPDTTENIFNKLKLKEDDKVLLRALVSKNPNYQFTSREIKTIIEPILGKATRDLAAEYTLREFKLSPHDSPLFTSAKYGLEFCFRQALLENGSELYELIDHGFTNPDYTAAEIYKMSGTDLAMTEHAIGRVPHVIEEFKRLWAIKEEELKKEEKPFTEKEIKVYKEKLLDHILRDETVHFFLSDNEKYLNLYKEHLQKEYVWGSEETLLVLHRALQGERMVRNEKGTIDTFYDTEFVLHIHRNGSSPFFQSRSPDMILNNQSDIHWTSTIPDSIFTTKLTANETKLFELLDELRMMHSKIALEKDKMEHDLLSTLMKEMDLIYANPSYAMKEKAIESVFQLAGKLIMKLGSDSSWRLLLGNFLSAFIECTPKFLADKPMSLESKELSSEDSSGKELISKQVQMSSLSKFSHHTLFKKSEESLQKTYPQEIARYISEGKQSGPKVAKALRQIYQEGLDGNKIYTPEKCVEIALQYLSYVKHKKRHFILADVHNFVKEMDKIIKQKGDDLNRDLAHLDAIDKNAVGNASMSLM
;
A
#
# COMPACT_ATOMS: atom_id res chain seq x y z
N MET A 1 11.74 20.68 8.62
CA MET A 1 11.51 19.42 7.88
C MET A 1 11.05 19.77 6.49
N PHE A 2 11.31 18.91 5.50
CA PHE A 2 11.01 19.15 4.09
C PHE A 2 10.14 18.03 3.52
N ASP A 3 8.91 18.34 3.09
CA ASP A 3 7.97 17.35 2.58
C ASP A 3 8.13 17.10 1.07
N VAL A 4 8.06 15.83 0.67
CA VAL A 4 8.21 15.36 -0.70
C VAL A 4 7.08 14.39 -1.06
N ASP A 5 6.27 14.79 -2.03
CA ASP A 5 5.14 14.03 -2.56
C ASP A 5 5.54 13.11 -3.74
N ASN A 6 4.69 12.16 -4.09
CA ASN A 6 4.91 11.11 -5.10
C ASN A 6 3.71 10.96 -6.06
N SER A 7 3.85 10.16 -7.12
CA SER A 7 2.82 10.05 -8.17
C SER A 7 1.52 9.34 -7.78
N GLY A 8 1.39 8.83 -6.54
CA GLY A 8 0.09 8.71 -5.87
C GLY A 8 -0.97 7.77 -6.49
N LYS A 9 -0.59 6.55 -6.90
CA LYS A 9 -1.52 5.57 -7.52
C LYS A 9 -1.82 4.33 -6.65
N GLY A 10 -1.75 4.44 -5.33
CA GLY A 10 -1.80 3.28 -4.42
C GLY A 10 -0.45 2.57 -4.22
N ASN A 11 0.59 2.98 -4.95
CA ASN A 11 1.99 2.65 -4.65
C ASN A 11 2.63 3.64 -3.63
N CYS A 12 1.86 4.58 -3.08
CA CYS A 12 2.36 5.75 -2.34
C CYS A 12 3.24 5.42 -1.13
N MET A 13 2.92 4.38 -0.34
CA MET A 13 3.77 3.95 0.78
C MET A 13 5.18 3.58 0.31
N TYR A 14 5.27 2.72 -0.71
CA TYR A 14 6.53 2.26 -1.31
C TYR A 14 7.31 3.40 -1.97
N TYR A 15 6.62 4.32 -2.64
CA TYR A 15 7.24 5.50 -3.25
C TYR A 15 7.79 6.47 -2.20
N ALA A 16 7.00 6.84 -1.20
CA ALA A 16 7.44 7.70 -0.10
C ALA A 16 8.61 7.06 0.69
N TYR A 17 8.57 5.75 0.91
CA TYR A 17 9.68 5.02 1.53
C TYR A 17 10.94 5.10 0.67
N SER A 18 10.81 4.87 -0.63
CA SER A 18 11.92 4.95 -1.60
C SER A 18 12.55 6.35 -1.66
N ILE A 19 11.73 7.40 -1.59
CA ILE A 19 12.19 8.79 -1.56
C ILE A 19 12.95 9.08 -0.27
N SER A 20 12.35 8.80 0.90
CA SER A 20 13.03 8.99 2.20
C SER A 20 14.32 8.17 2.31
N LEU A 21 14.34 6.94 1.78
CA LEU A 21 15.54 6.09 1.71
C LEU A 21 16.65 6.70 0.84
N MET A 22 16.31 7.26 -0.32
CA MET A 22 17.30 7.92 -1.19
C MET A 22 17.88 9.20 -0.58
N TYR A 23 17.09 9.96 0.20
CA TYR A 23 17.62 11.08 0.99
C TYR A 23 18.55 10.59 2.11
N TYR A 24 18.17 9.55 2.86
CA TYR A 24 19.00 8.94 3.89
C TYR A 24 20.34 8.43 3.33
N LEU A 25 20.32 7.62 2.26
CA LEU A 25 21.54 7.05 1.64
C LEU A 25 22.52 8.14 1.20
N ARG A 26 22.01 9.22 0.59
CA ARG A 26 22.81 10.37 0.17
C ARG A 26 23.37 11.18 1.34
N ALA A 27 22.60 11.39 2.40
CA ALA A 27 23.08 12.06 3.61
C ALA A 27 24.14 11.23 4.35
N LYS A 28 23.98 9.90 4.35
CA LYS A 28 24.90 8.94 4.98
C LYS A 28 26.24 8.84 4.23
N ASN A 29 26.22 8.98 2.90
CA ASN A 29 27.39 8.95 2.02
C ASN A 29 28.34 7.75 2.27
N ALA A 30 27.75 6.56 2.46
CA ALA A 30 28.46 5.32 2.76
C ALA A 30 28.21 4.30 1.63
N PRO A 31 29.17 4.09 0.70
CA PRO A 31 28.99 3.20 -0.45
C PRO A 31 28.62 1.77 -0.07
N ASP A 32 29.27 1.19 0.93
CA ASP A 32 29.01 -0.18 1.39
C ASP A 32 27.59 -0.34 1.95
N THR A 33 27.09 0.66 2.67
CA THR A 33 25.71 0.71 3.17
C THR A 33 24.70 0.80 2.03
N THR A 34 24.99 1.66 1.04
CA THR A 34 24.17 1.82 -0.18
C THR A 34 24.09 0.51 -0.95
N GLU A 35 25.23 -0.14 -1.17
CA GLU A 35 25.33 -1.39 -1.93
C GLU A 35 24.70 -2.57 -1.17
N ASN A 36 24.84 -2.66 0.16
CA ASN A 36 24.12 -3.64 0.99
C ASN A 36 22.59 -3.51 0.83
N ILE A 37 22.07 -2.28 0.92
CA ILE A 37 20.64 -1.98 0.75
C ILE A 37 20.16 -2.29 -0.68
N PHE A 38 20.94 -1.95 -1.71
CA PHE A 38 20.61 -2.29 -3.10
C PHE A 38 20.65 -3.81 -3.38
N ASN A 39 21.51 -4.56 -2.70
CA ASN A 39 21.54 -6.02 -2.79
C ASN A 39 20.39 -6.69 -2.04
N LYS A 40 19.96 -6.16 -0.87
CA LYS A 40 18.72 -6.58 -0.19
C LYS A 40 17.49 -6.37 -1.07
N LEU A 41 17.46 -5.28 -1.83
CA LEU A 41 16.42 -4.95 -2.82
C LEU A 41 16.55 -5.72 -4.15
N LYS A 42 17.55 -6.60 -4.30
CA LYS A 42 17.80 -7.41 -5.51
C LYS A 42 17.89 -6.59 -6.82
N LEU A 43 18.37 -5.35 -6.74
CA LEU A 43 18.43 -4.45 -7.89
C LEU A 43 19.43 -4.94 -8.95
N LYS A 44 19.12 -4.70 -10.24
CA LYS A 44 20.05 -4.96 -11.35
C LYS A 44 21.13 -3.90 -11.39
N GLU A 45 22.26 -4.20 -12.02
CA GLU A 45 23.40 -3.28 -12.02
C GLU A 45 23.09 -1.96 -12.74
N ASP A 46 22.33 -1.99 -13.85
CA ASP A 46 21.88 -0.77 -14.55
C ASP A 46 21.02 0.13 -13.65
N ASP A 47 20.08 -0.47 -12.91
CA ASP A 47 19.22 0.21 -11.94
C ASP A 47 20.06 0.82 -10.80
N LYS A 48 21.05 0.07 -10.29
CA LYS A 48 21.99 0.57 -9.28
C LYS A 48 22.83 1.72 -9.82
N VAL A 49 23.31 1.69 -11.06
CA VAL A 49 24.10 2.79 -11.65
C VAL A 49 23.28 4.08 -11.69
N LEU A 50 22.01 4.03 -12.09
CA LEU A 50 21.11 5.19 -12.08
C LEU A 50 20.90 5.74 -10.65
N LEU A 51 20.68 4.86 -9.67
CA LEU A 51 20.49 5.30 -8.27
C LEU A 51 21.79 5.79 -7.62
N ARG A 52 22.95 5.17 -7.89
CA ARG A 52 24.26 5.65 -7.40
C ARG A 52 24.59 7.05 -7.93
N ALA A 53 24.20 7.36 -9.17
CA ALA A 53 24.32 8.71 -9.73
C ALA A 53 23.46 9.73 -8.97
N LEU A 54 22.23 9.39 -8.57
CA LEU A 54 21.39 10.23 -7.72
C LEU A 54 21.95 10.37 -6.29
N VAL A 55 22.44 9.29 -5.68
CA VAL A 55 23.11 9.32 -4.37
C VAL A 55 24.36 10.21 -4.40
N SER A 56 25.03 10.30 -5.56
CA SER A 56 26.21 11.16 -5.77
C SER A 56 25.87 12.61 -6.17
N LYS A 57 24.58 12.97 -6.34
CA LYS A 57 24.16 14.35 -6.61
C LYS A 57 24.43 15.24 -5.40
N ASN A 58 24.88 16.48 -5.62
CA ASN A 58 25.18 17.47 -4.57
C ASN A 58 24.10 17.45 -3.45
N PRO A 59 24.46 17.16 -2.18
CA PRO A 59 23.49 16.93 -1.11
C PRO A 59 22.69 18.19 -0.72
N ASN A 60 23.09 19.38 -1.20
CA ASN A 60 22.34 20.63 -1.00
C ASN A 60 21.15 20.80 -1.97
N TYR A 61 21.02 19.94 -2.99
CA TYR A 61 19.91 19.97 -3.95
C TYR A 61 18.84 18.92 -3.60
N GLN A 62 17.57 19.27 -3.72
CA GLN A 62 16.48 18.30 -3.67
C GLN A 62 16.55 17.34 -4.87
N PHE A 63 15.99 16.14 -4.73
CA PHE A 63 15.61 15.35 -5.91
C PHE A 63 14.43 16.04 -6.59
N THR A 64 14.53 16.26 -7.90
CA THR A 64 13.47 16.89 -8.69
C THR A 64 12.27 15.95 -8.82
N SER A 65 11.09 16.51 -9.07
CA SER A 65 9.88 15.70 -9.33
C SER A 65 10.07 14.74 -10.52
N ARG A 66 10.97 15.06 -11.46
CA ARG A 66 11.33 14.20 -12.58
C ARG A 66 12.19 13.01 -12.16
N GLU A 67 13.30 13.23 -11.45
CA GLU A 67 14.16 12.14 -10.95
C GLU A 67 13.37 11.17 -10.06
N ILE A 68 12.46 11.71 -9.24
CA ILE A 68 11.52 10.93 -8.44
C ILE A 68 10.66 10.04 -9.37
N LYS A 69 9.91 10.63 -10.30
CA LYS A 69 8.93 9.92 -11.14
C LYS A 69 9.54 9.01 -12.22
N THR A 70 10.79 9.24 -12.65
CA THR A 70 11.41 8.47 -13.75
C THR A 70 12.57 7.58 -13.34
N ILE A 71 13.05 7.64 -12.09
CA ILE A 71 14.15 6.80 -11.59
C ILE A 71 13.78 6.19 -10.23
N ILE A 72 13.44 7.00 -9.22
CA ILE A 72 13.21 6.51 -7.85
C ILE A 72 11.92 5.66 -7.78
N GLU A 73 10.77 6.20 -8.21
CA GLU A 73 9.48 5.49 -8.16
C GLU A 73 9.46 4.20 -8.99
N PRO A 74 9.94 4.15 -10.26
CA PRO A 74 9.84 2.93 -11.07
C PRO A 74 10.76 1.80 -10.60
N ILE A 75 11.98 2.12 -10.14
CA ILE A 75 12.96 1.14 -9.68
C ILE A 75 12.62 0.69 -8.25
N LEU A 76 12.70 1.63 -7.31
CA LEU A 76 12.62 1.31 -5.88
C LEU A 76 11.19 1.04 -5.43
N GLY A 77 10.17 1.65 -6.05
CA GLY A 77 8.77 1.41 -5.71
C GLY A 77 8.31 -0.02 -5.98
N LYS A 78 8.86 -0.69 -7.01
CA LYS A 78 8.62 -2.12 -7.26
C LYS A 78 9.51 -2.99 -6.38
N ALA A 79 10.81 -2.69 -6.29
CA ALA A 79 11.74 -3.48 -5.48
C ALA A 79 11.39 -3.51 -3.97
N THR A 80 10.95 -2.38 -3.40
CA THR A 80 10.48 -2.30 -2.01
C THR A 80 9.16 -3.05 -1.81
N ARG A 81 8.21 -2.99 -2.74
CA ARG A 81 6.98 -3.80 -2.69
C ARG A 81 7.28 -5.29 -2.70
N ASP A 82 8.16 -5.73 -3.60
CA ASP A 82 8.49 -7.14 -3.72
C ASP A 82 9.27 -7.66 -2.51
N LEU A 83 10.25 -6.89 -2.02
CA LEU A 83 10.98 -7.20 -0.78
C LEU A 83 10.03 -7.29 0.43
N ALA A 84 9.11 -6.33 0.60
CA ALA A 84 8.19 -6.32 1.73
C ALA A 84 7.36 -7.61 1.78
N ALA A 85 6.72 -7.97 0.67
CA ALA A 85 5.86 -9.16 0.59
C ALA A 85 6.64 -10.49 0.69
N GLU A 86 7.85 -10.56 0.13
CA GLU A 86 8.75 -11.71 0.34
C GLU A 86 9.21 -11.82 1.79
N TYR A 87 9.42 -10.70 2.49
CA TYR A 87 9.82 -10.72 3.89
C TYR A 87 8.65 -11.04 4.82
N THR A 88 7.40 -10.64 4.50
CA THR A 88 6.19 -11.13 5.18
C THR A 88 6.09 -12.65 5.13
N LEU A 89 6.30 -13.25 3.95
CA LEU A 89 6.37 -14.71 3.77
C LEU A 89 7.51 -15.32 4.62
N ARG A 90 8.68 -14.69 4.65
CA ARG A 90 9.85 -15.16 5.39
C ARG A 90 9.65 -15.11 6.91
N GLU A 91 9.12 -14.01 7.44
CA GLU A 91 8.84 -13.85 8.88
C GLU A 91 7.84 -14.90 9.35
N PHE A 92 6.72 -15.07 8.61
CA PHE A 92 5.72 -16.08 8.95
C PHE A 92 6.31 -17.51 8.95
N LYS A 93 7.18 -17.86 7.99
CA LYS A 93 7.83 -19.18 7.98
C LYS A 93 8.88 -19.37 9.07
N LEU A 94 9.51 -18.29 9.55
CA LEU A 94 10.58 -18.35 10.55
C LEU A 94 10.03 -18.44 11.97
N SER A 95 8.99 -17.67 12.29
CA SER A 95 8.20 -17.81 13.52
C SER A 95 6.77 -17.33 13.24
N PRO A 96 5.82 -18.24 12.97
CA PRO A 96 4.45 -17.86 12.64
C PRO A 96 3.82 -16.98 13.73
N HIS A 97 3.95 -17.38 14.99
CA HIS A 97 3.27 -16.75 16.12
C HIS A 97 3.75 -15.34 16.45
N ASP A 98 4.98 -14.99 16.09
CA ASP A 98 5.55 -13.65 16.29
C ASP A 98 5.18 -12.68 15.13
N SER A 99 4.56 -13.20 14.06
CA SER A 99 4.22 -12.39 12.88
C SER A 99 2.95 -11.55 13.07
N PRO A 100 2.88 -10.35 12.45
CA PRO A 100 1.64 -9.55 12.42
C PRO A 100 0.49 -10.31 11.75
N LEU A 101 0.76 -10.99 10.62
CA LEU A 101 -0.22 -11.78 9.87
C LEU A 101 -0.92 -12.81 10.76
N PHE A 102 -0.17 -13.57 11.55
CA PHE A 102 -0.74 -14.53 12.49
C PHE A 102 -1.65 -13.85 13.51
N THR A 103 -1.17 -12.78 14.14
CA THR A 103 -1.90 -12.04 15.18
C THR A 103 -3.22 -11.49 14.64
N SER A 104 -3.19 -10.88 13.45
CA SER A 104 -4.39 -10.36 12.80
C SER A 104 -5.33 -11.48 12.35
N ALA A 105 -4.83 -12.52 11.68
CA ALA A 105 -5.65 -13.60 11.11
C ALA A 105 -6.29 -14.52 12.17
N LYS A 106 -5.60 -14.76 13.29
CA LYS A 106 -6.13 -15.55 14.43
C LYS A 106 -7.47 -14.99 14.90
N TYR A 107 -7.58 -13.67 15.07
CA TYR A 107 -8.82 -13.01 15.50
C TYR A 107 -10.01 -13.24 14.55
N GLY A 108 -9.75 -13.47 13.26
CA GLY A 108 -10.77 -13.86 12.28
C GLY A 108 -11.11 -15.34 12.39
N LEU A 109 -10.09 -16.21 12.34
CA LEU A 109 -10.27 -17.66 12.42
C LEU A 109 -10.93 -18.11 13.73
N GLU A 110 -10.59 -17.53 14.88
CA GLU A 110 -11.27 -17.80 16.16
C GLU A 110 -12.76 -17.48 16.08
N PHE A 111 -13.15 -16.37 15.42
CA PHE A 111 -14.56 -16.07 15.20
C PHE A 111 -15.22 -17.06 14.21
N CYS A 112 -14.50 -17.52 13.18
CA CYS A 112 -14.98 -18.56 12.26
C CYS A 112 -15.27 -19.87 13.02
N PHE A 113 -14.28 -20.36 13.78
CA PHE A 113 -14.41 -21.54 14.62
C PHE A 113 -15.52 -21.37 15.66
N ARG A 114 -15.68 -20.19 16.26
CA ARG A 114 -16.78 -19.88 17.17
C ARG A 114 -18.17 -20.09 16.52
N GLN A 115 -18.39 -19.61 15.30
CA GLN A 115 -19.67 -19.84 14.62
C GLN A 115 -19.83 -21.33 14.27
N ALA A 116 -18.80 -21.95 13.69
CA ALA A 116 -18.86 -23.36 13.26
C ALA A 116 -19.03 -24.34 14.44
N LEU A 117 -18.43 -24.07 15.60
CA LEU A 117 -18.63 -24.83 16.85
C LEU A 117 -20.07 -24.69 17.36
N LEU A 118 -20.64 -23.48 17.34
CA LEU A 118 -22.03 -23.21 17.71
C LEU A 118 -23.02 -23.94 16.77
N GLU A 119 -22.76 -23.94 15.46
CA GLU A 119 -23.58 -24.65 14.47
C GLU A 119 -23.48 -26.18 14.61
N ASN A 120 -22.34 -26.70 15.06
CA ASN A 120 -22.15 -28.11 15.44
C ASN A 120 -22.69 -28.44 16.85
N GLY A 121 -23.30 -27.48 17.56
CA GLY A 121 -23.84 -27.68 18.91
C GLY A 121 -22.79 -27.94 19.99
N SER A 122 -21.54 -27.51 19.77
CA SER A 122 -20.42 -27.73 20.68
C SER A 122 -20.23 -26.55 21.63
N GLU A 123 -20.41 -26.78 22.94
CA GLU A 123 -20.26 -25.81 24.04
C GLU A 123 -18.92 -25.04 24.04
N LEU A 124 -17.91 -25.52 23.32
CA LEU A 124 -16.63 -24.83 23.13
C LEU A 124 -16.76 -23.42 22.52
N TYR A 125 -17.89 -23.11 21.85
CA TYR A 125 -18.17 -21.75 21.37
C TYR A 125 -18.25 -20.70 22.50
N GLU A 126 -18.52 -21.11 23.75
CA GLU A 126 -18.60 -20.23 24.95
C GLU A 126 -17.22 -19.91 25.57
N LEU A 127 -16.17 -20.51 25.00
CA LEU A 127 -14.77 -20.24 25.38
C LEU A 127 -14.14 -19.14 24.50
N ILE A 128 -14.85 -18.65 23.47
CA ILE A 128 -14.38 -17.61 22.54
C ILE A 128 -15.26 -16.36 22.69
N ASP A 129 -14.75 -15.34 23.39
CA ASP A 129 -15.51 -14.16 23.80
C ASP A 129 -15.15 -12.89 22.98
N HIS A 130 -15.37 -12.96 21.66
CA HIS A 130 -15.35 -11.77 20.79
C HIS A 130 -16.32 -11.90 19.62
N GLY A 131 -16.87 -10.76 19.17
CA GLY A 131 -17.82 -10.66 18.07
C GLY A 131 -17.21 -10.28 16.71
N PHE A 132 -15.87 -10.35 16.57
CA PHE A 132 -15.11 -9.80 15.43
C PHE A 132 -15.39 -8.30 15.19
N THR A 133 -15.26 -7.51 16.25
CA THR A 133 -15.63 -6.08 16.28
C THR A 133 -14.50 -5.11 16.63
N ASN A 134 -13.29 -5.58 17.00
CA ASN A 134 -12.20 -4.67 17.33
C ASN A 134 -11.50 -4.14 16.05
N PRO A 135 -11.54 -2.82 15.75
CA PRO A 135 -10.86 -2.23 14.59
C PRO A 135 -9.35 -2.50 14.54
N ASP A 136 -8.68 -2.66 15.70
CA ASP A 136 -7.24 -2.97 15.77
C ASP A 136 -6.87 -4.24 14.98
N TYR A 137 -7.82 -5.16 14.85
CA TYR A 137 -7.67 -6.41 14.10
C TYR A 137 -8.42 -6.38 12.78
N THR A 138 -9.67 -5.89 12.75
CA THR A 138 -10.51 -5.97 11.53
C THR A 138 -10.07 -5.04 10.40
N ALA A 139 -9.22 -4.04 10.69
CA ALA A 139 -8.61 -3.17 9.66
C ALA A 139 -7.34 -3.76 9.01
N ALA A 140 -6.84 -4.91 9.47
CA ALA A 140 -5.61 -5.54 8.98
C ALA A 140 -5.67 -5.93 7.50
N GLU A 141 -4.51 -6.03 6.84
CA GLU A 141 -4.45 -6.14 5.38
C GLU A 141 -4.94 -7.51 4.86
N ILE A 142 -4.80 -8.58 5.65
CA ILE A 142 -5.33 -9.93 5.34
C ILE A 142 -6.85 -9.93 5.03
N TYR A 143 -7.61 -9.04 5.66
CA TYR A 143 -9.07 -8.90 5.46
C TYR A 143 -9.46 -8.09 4.22
N LYS A 144 -8.48 -7.53 3.50
CA LYS A 144 -8.66 -6.81 2.23
C LYS A 144 -8.30 -7.67 1.02
N MET A 145 -7.63 -8.81 1.24
CA MET A 145 -7.46 -9.85 0.23
C MET A 145 -8.82 -10.46 -0.14
N SER A 146 -9.05 -10.68 -1.43
CA SER A 146 -10.35 -11.14 -1.94
C SER A 146 -10.58 -12.63 -1.62
N GLY A 147 -11.74 -12.96 -1.05
CA GLY A 147 -12.11 -14.34 -0.70
C GLY A 147 -11.52 -14.86 0.61
N THR A 148 -10.79 -14.05 1.37
CA THR A 148 -10.29 -14.44 2.71
C THR A 148 -11.42 -14.90 3.63
N ASP A 149 -12.60 -14.27 3.55
CA ASP A 149 -13.74 -14.64 4.37
C ASP A 149 -14.27 -16.04 4.05
N LEU A 150 -14.51 -16.32 2.76
CA LEU A 150 -14.95 -17.65 2.33
C LEU A 150 -13.92 -18.71 2.73
N ALA A 151 -12.63 -18.46 2.47
CA ALA A 151 -11.54 -19.37 2.80
C ALA A 151 -11.42 -19.68 4.31
N MET A 152 -11.47 -18.66 5.17
CA MET A 152 -11.41 -18.86 6.62
C MET A 152 -12.67 -19.57 7.16
N THR A 153 -13.83 -19.30 6.57
CA THR A 153 -15.10 -19.96 6.93
C THR A 153 -15.09 -21.44 6.55
N GLU A 154 -14.73 -21.76 5.30
CA GLU A 154 -14.63 -23.13 4.78
C GLU A 154 -13.60 -23.95 5.54
N HIS A 155 -12.43 -23.37 5.84
CA HIS A 155 -11.40 -24.00 6.66
C HIS A 155 -11.92 -24.32 8.06
N ALA A 156 -12.51 -23.35 8.78
CA ALA A 156 -13.02 -23.57 10.12
C ALA A 156 -14.10 -24.66 10.15
N ILE A 157 -15.07 -24.62 9.23
CA ILE A 157 -16.13 -25.65 9.12
C ILE A 157 -15.51 -27.04 8.87
N GLY A 158 -14.55 -27.15 7.96
CA GLY A 158 -13.88 -28.41 7.66
C GLY A 158 -13.01 -28.96 8.80
N ARG A 159 -12.57 -28.11 9.74
CA ARG A 159 -11.66 -28.47 10.84
C ARG A 159 -12.33 -28.62 12.20
N VAL A 160 -13.57 -28.16 12.39
CA VAL A 160 -14.33 -28.31 13.66
C VAL A 160 -14.29 -29.73 14.25
N PRO A 161 -14.49 -30.84 13.49
CA PRO A 161 -14.43 -32.18 14.06
C PRO A 161 -13.09 -32.49 14.74
N HIS A 162 -11.98 -32.11 14.08
CA HIS A 162 -10.63 -32.29 14.61
C HIS A 162 -10.39 -31.44 15.86
N VAL A 163 -10.80 -30.16 15.85
CA VAL A 163 -10.69 -29.27 17.01
C VAL A 163 -11.45 -29.82 18.22
N ILE A 164 -12.65 -30.37 18.02
CA ILE A 164 -13.45 -31.00 19.09
C ILE A 164 -12.78 -32.26 19.63
N GLU A 165 -12.23 -33.13 18.77
CA GLU A 165 -11.55 -34.36 19.18
C GLU A 165 -10.24 -34.09 19.91
N GLU A 166 -9.41 -33.18 19.39
CA GLU A 166 -8.14 -32.80 20.00
C GLU A 166 -8.35 -32.06 21.32
N PHE A 167 -9.36 -31.19 21.41
CA PHE A 167 -9.75 -30.57 22.68
C PHE A 167 -10.16 -31.62 23.71
N LYS A 168 -10.99 -32.62 23.34
CA LYS A 168 -11.38 -33.71 24.26
C LYS A 168 -10.16 -34.51 24.72
N ARG A 169 -9.22 -34.80 23.81
CA ARG A 169 -7.97 -35.53 24.10
C ARG A 169 -7.09 -34.78 25.09
N LEU A 170 -6.82 -33.50 24.83
CA LEU A 170 -5.99 -32.64 25.69
C LEU A 170 -6.68 -32.31 27.02
N TRP A 171 -8.00 -32.09 27.02
CA TRP A 171 -8.76 -31.89 28.26
C TRP A 171 -8.70 -33.12 29.16
N ALA A 172 -8.90 -34.33 28.62
CA ALA A 172 -8.82 -35.57 29.41
C ALA A 172 -7.45 -35.75 30.08
N ILE A 173 -6.36 -35.42 29.37
CA ILE A 173 -5.01 -35.43 29.94
C ILE A 173 -4.90 -34.39 31.07
N LYS A 174 -5.33 -33.15 30.84
CA LYS A 174 -5.26 -32.07 31.84
C LYS A 174 -6.14 -32.35 33.06
N GLU A 175 -7.28 -33.01 32.89
CA GLU A 175 -8.16 -33.43 33.99
C GLU A 175 -7.49 -34.48 34.89
N GLU A 176 -6.77 -35.44 34.30
CA GLU A 176 -5.95 -36.42 35.03
C GLU A 176 -4.68 -35.82 35.66
N GLU A 177 -4.23 -34.64 35.23
CA GLU A 177 -3.21 -33.86 35.95
C GLU A 177 -3.83 -33.16 37.16
N LEU A 178 -4.94 -32.42 36.97
CA LEU A 178 -5.61 -31.67 38.04
C LEU A 178 -6.08 -32.57 39.19
N LYS A 179 -6.53 -33.80 38.90
CA LYS A 179 -6.86 -34.83 39.91
C LYS A 179 -5.70 -35.20 40.84
N LYS A 180 -4.44 -34.95 40.45
CA LYS A 180 -3.22 -35.24 41.23
C LYS A 180 -2.73 -34.05 42.05
N GLU A 181 -3.27 -32.84 41.86
CA GLU A 181 -2.84 -31.63 42.56
C GLU A 181 -3.45 -31.51 43.99
N GLU A 182 -4.21 -32.52 44.44
CA GLU A 182 -4.89 -32.64 45.77
C GLU A 182 -5.75 -31.45 46.22
N LYS A 183 -6.00 -30.49 45.33
CA LYS A 183 -6.74 -29.25 45.56
C LYS A 183 -8.07 -29.26 44.78
N PRO A 184 -9.19 -28.80 45.37
CA PRO A 184 -10.41 -28.54 44.60
C PRO A 184 -10.23 -27.31 43.69
N PHE A 185 -10.66 -27.44 42.43
CA PHE A 185 -10.67 -26.34 41.45
C PHE A 185 -12.07 -25.77 41.30
N THR A 186 -12.17 -24.44 41.21
CA THR A 186 -13.42 -23.73 40.92
C THR A 186 -13.76 -23.82 39.43
N GLU A 187 -15.05 -23.64 39.10
CA GLU A 187 -15.53 -23.55 37.71
C GLU A 187 -14.78 -22.49 36.89
N LYS A 188 -14.35 -21.39 37.53
CA LYS A 188 -13.56 -20.33 36.90
C LYS A 188 -12.14 -20.78 36.55
N GLU A 189 -11.46 -21.49 37.45
CA GLU A 189 -10.14 -22.07 37.16
C GLU A 189 -10.25 -23.13 36.05
N ILE A 190 -11.29 -23.97 36.09
CA ILE A 190 -11.60 -24.95 35.04
C ILE A 190 -11.86 -24.26 33.70
N LYS A 191 -12.65 -23.18 33.65
CA LYS A 191 -12.88 -22.41 32.42
C LYS A 191 -11.57 -21.85 31.86
N VAL A 192 -10.72 -21.26 32.70
CA VAL A 192 -9.42 -20.71 32.27
C VAL A 192 -8.46 -21.79 31.75
N TYR A 193 -8.48 -23.02 32.28
CA TYR A 193 -7.73 -24.13 31.68
C TYR A 193 -8.30 -24.55 30.32
N LYS A 194 -9.63 -24.60 30.17
CA LYS A 194 -10.28 -24.91 28.89
C LYS A 194 -10.03 -23.84 27.83
N GLU A 195 -10.13 -22.56 28.19
CA GLU A 195 -9.82 -21.41 27.33
C GLU A 195 -8.38 -21.48 26.80
N LYS A 196 -7.40 -21.75 27.67
CA LYS A 196 -5.98 -21.89 27.27
C LYS A 196 -5.72 -23.08 26.34
N LEU A 197 -6.40 -24.21 26.58
CA LEU A 197 -6.27 -25.38 25.71
C LEU A 197 -6.91 -25.15 24.33
N LEU A 198 -8.06 -24.48 24.27
CA LEU A 198 -8.67 -24.11 22.99
C LEU A 198 -7.83 -23.06 22.25
N ASP A 199 -7.33 -22.02 22.95
CA ASP A 199 -6.41 -21.03 22.38
C ASP A 199 -5.18 -21.71 21.74
N HIS A 200 -4.56 -22.69 22.41
CA HIS A 200 -3.44 -23.44 21.83
C HIS A 200 -3.84 -24.16 20.53
N ILE A 201 -4.95 -24.89 20.51
CA ILE A 201 -5.41 -25.59 19.30
C ILE A 201 -5.70 -24.60 18.17
N LEU A 202 -6.35 -23.47 18.47
CA LEU A 202 -6.71 -22.46 17.47
C LEU A 202 -5.51 -21.64 16.97
N ARG A 203 -4.42 -21.52 17.76
CA ARG A 203 -3.12 -21.04 17.27
C ARG A 203 -2.56 -22.01 16.22
N ASP A 204 -2.60 -23.32 16.48
CA ASP A 204 -2.03 -24.32 15.59
C ASP A 204 -2.85 -24.45 14.30
N GLU A 205 -4.18 -24.38 14.38
CA GLU A 205 -5.08 -24.26 13.21
C GLU A 205 -4.83 -22.98 12.41
N THR A 206 -4.54 -21.85 13.08
CA THR A 206 -4.17 -20.60 12.38
C THR A 206 -2.86 -20.76 11.59
N VAL A 207 -1.88 -21.51 12.09
CA VAL A 207 -0.66 -21.84 11.32
C VAL A 207 -0.98 -22.83 10.20
N HIS A 208 -1.81 -23.85 10.47
CA HIS A 208 -2.25 -24.84 9.48
C HIS A 208 -2.94 -24.17 8.28
N PHE A 209 -3.83 -23.21 8.49
CA PHE A 209 -4.51 -22.46 7.42
C PHE A 209 -3.54 -21.85 6.41
N PHE A 210 -2.39 -21.33 6.86
CA PHE A 210 -1.40 -20.70 6.00
C PHE A 210 -0.41 -21.68 5.38
N LEU A 211 -0.09 -22.80 6.04
CA LEU A 211 0.94 -23.75 5.58
C LEU A 211 0.38 -24.98 4.84
N SER A 212 -0.92 -25.29 4.94
CA SER A 212 -1.53 -26.39 4.19
C SER A 212 -1.64 -26.12 2.69
N ASP A 213 -1.97 -27.16 1.93
CA ASP A 213 -2.17 -27.11 0.48
C ASP A 213 -1.00 -26.46 -0.30
N ASN A 214 0.23 -26.80 0.09
CA ASN A 214 1.46 -26.18 -0.42
C ASN A 214 1.46 -24.65 -0.21
N GLU A 215 1.16 -24.23 1.02
CA GLU A 215 1.18 -22.84 1.49
C GLU A 215 0.24 -21.90 0.72
N LYS A 216 -0.89 -22.43 0.23
CA LYS A 216 -1.83 -21.75 -0.69
C LYS A 216 -2.20 -20.34 -0.23
N TYR A 217 -2.74 -20.20 0.99
CA TYR A 217 -3.25 -18.91 1.48
C TYR A 217 -2.14 -17.93 1.87
N LEU A 218 -0.95 -18.43 2.24
CA LEU A 218 0.21 -17.60 2.54
C LEU A 218 0.84 -17.02 1.26
N ASN A 219 0.88 -17.81 0.18
CA ASN A 219 1.28 -17.34 -1.14
C ASN A 219 0.26 -16.36 -1.73
N LEU A 220 -1.05 -16.60 -1.59
CA LEU A 220 -2.08 -15.64 -1.99
C LEU A 220 -1.94 -14.29 -1.26
N TYR A 221 -1.62 -14.28 0.04
CA TYR A 221 -1.39 -13.02 0.77
C TYR A 221 -0.13 -12.29 0.27
N LYS A 222 0.96 -13.02 0.00
CA LYS A 222 2.15 -12.45 -0.67
C LYS A 222 1.77 -11.84 -2.02
N GLU A 223 1.02 -12.55 -2.86
CA GLU A 223 0.60 -12.07 -4.18
C GLU A 223 -0.28 -10.81 -4.10
N HIS A 224 -1.18 -10.74 -3.12
CA HIS A 224 -1.97 -9.54 -2.81
C HIS A 224 -1.07 -8.34 -2.48
N LEU A 225 -0.05 -8.52 -1.65
CA LEU A 225 0.92 -7.46 -1.32
C LEU A 225 1.82 -7.07 -2.53
N GLN A 226 2.25 -8.04 -3.34
CA GLN A 226 3.07 -7.81 -4.55
C GLN A 226 2.32 -7.18 -5.74
N LYS A 227 0.99 -7.24 -5.72
CA LYS A 227 0.12 -6.68 -6.76
C LYS A 227 0.24 -5.16 -6.83
N GLU A 228 0.44 -4.64 -8.04
CA GLU A 228 0.57 -3.20 -8.26
C GLU A 228 -0.72 -2.46 -7.85
N TYR A 229 -0.56 -1.24 -7.33
CA TYR A 229 -1.64 -0.35 -6.85
C TYR A 229 -2.45 -0.84 -5.63
N VAL A 230 -2.18 -2.02 -5.06
CA VAL A 230 -2.67 -2.39 -3.72
C VAL A 230 -1.99 -1.52 -2.67
N TRP A 231 -2.77 -0.85 -1.83
CA TRP A 231 -2.26 0.15 -0.88
C TRP A 231 -1.37 -0.49 0.19
N GLY A 232 -0.25 0.16 0.51
CA GLY A 232 0.65 -0.30 1.57
C GLY A 232 0.12 0.02 2.96
N SER A 233 -0.02 -1.00 3.81
CA SER A 233 -0.37 -0.86 5.23
C SER A 233 0.84 -0.51 6.11
N GLU A 234 0.59 0.03 7.31
CA GLU A 234 1.63 0.27 8.32
C GLU A 234 2.32 -1.03 8.77
N GLU A 235 1.56 -2.13 8.85
CA GLU A 235 2.06 -3.50 8.98
C GLU A 235 3.17 -3.82 7.95
N THR A 236 2.87 -3.60 6.66
CA THR A 236 3.79 -3.90 5.54
C THR A 236 5.01 -2.96 5.53
N LEU A 237 4.83 -1.69 5.94
CA LEU A 237 5.89 -0.71 6.11
C LEU A 237 6.92 -1.15 7.17
N LEU A 238 6.46 -1.68 8.30
CA LEU A 238 7.35 -2.15 9.37
C LEU A 238 8.11 -3.43 8.97
N VAL A 239 7.45 -4.35 8.25
CA VAL A 239 8.12 -5.54 7.65
C VAL A 239 9.22 -5.10 6.67
N LEU A 240 8.93 -4.17 5.77
CA LEU A 240 9.91 -3.60 4.81
C LEU A 240 11.11 -2.97 5.53
N HIS A 241 10.87 -2.24 6.62
CA HIS A 241 11.92 -1.58 7.37
C HIS A 241 12.87 -2.59 8.03
N ARG A 242 12.34 -3.61 8.73
CA ARG A 242 13.13 -4.73 9.28
C ARG A 242 13.94 -5.44 8.20
N ALA A 243 13.32 -5.72 7.05
CA ALA A 243 13.96 -6.38 5.92
C ALA A 243 15.19 -5.60 5.42
N LEU A 244 15.10 -4.27 5.34
CA LEU A 244 16.16 -3.40 4.85
C LEU A 244 17.26 -3.13 5.88
N GLN A 245 16.91 -2.98 7.15
CA GLN A 245 17.91 -2.94 8.24
C GLN A 245 18.66 -4.27 8.39
N GLY A 246 18.07 -5.38 7.92
CA GLY A 246 18.58 -6.73 8.14
C GLY A 246 18.34 -7.20 9.57
N GLU A 247 17.19 -6.86 10.15
CA GLU A 247 16.85 -7.26 11.53
C GLU A 247 16.84 -8.79 11.67
N ARG A 248 17.50 -9.27 12.71
CA ARG A 248 17.48 -10.69 13.13
C ARG A 248 17.41 -10.81 14.65
N MET A 249 16.48 -11.64 15.10
CA MET A 249 16.32 -12.05 16.50
C MET A 249 17.16 -13.31 16.73
N VAL A 250 18.11 -13.27 17.67
CA VAL A 250 19.03 -14.39 17.92
C VAL A 250 19.03 -14.73 19.41
N ARG A 251 18.89 -16.01 19.74
CA ARG A 251 18.98 -16.48 21.13
C ARG A 251 20.45 -16.54 21.56
N ASN A 252 20.79 -15.88 22.66
CA ASN A 252 22.14 -15.85 23.22
C ASN A 252 22.41 -17.03 24.18
N GLU A 253 23.64 -17.12 24.69
CA GLU A 253 24.09 -18.17 25.63
C GLU A 253 23.31 -18.23 26.95
N LYS A 254 22.65 -17.13 27.34
CA LYS A 254 21.80 -17.05 28.55
C LYS A 254 20.36 -17.46 28.27
N GLY A 255 20.03 -17.80 27.02
CA GLY A 255 18.70 -18.18 26.58
C GLY A 255 17.76 -16.99 26.30
N THR A 256 18.19 -15.74 26.49
CA THR A 256 17.39 -14.55 26.09
C THR A 256 17.54 -14.31 24.59
N ILE A 257 16.62 -13.52 24.02
CA ILE A 257 16.65 -13.15 22.60
C ILE A 257 17.17 -11.71 22.50
N ASP A 258 18.22 -11.53 21.71
CA ASP A 258 18.83 -10.24 21.43
C ASP A 258 18.59 -9.87 19.95
N THR A 259 18.35 -8.58 19.68
CA THR A 259 18.09 -8.05 18.33
C THR A 259 19.38 -7.52 17.70
N PHE A 260 19.63 -7.88 16.44
CA PHE A 260 20.78 -7.39 15.66
C PHE A 260 20.34 -6.85 14.30
N TYR A 261 21.08 -5.87 13.80
CA TYR A 261 20.87 -5.23 12.49
C TYR A 261 22.15 -5.30 11.65
N ASP A 262 22.03 -5.40 10.33
CA ASP A 262 23.15 -5.17 9.40
C ASP A 262 23.38 -3.66 9.18
N THR A 263 22.32 -2.86 9.28
CA THR A 263 22.36 -1.39 9.18
C THR A 263 21.17 -0.82 9.96
N GLU A 264 21.42 -0.28 11.15
CA GLU A 264 20.40 0.41 11.95
C GLU A 264 20.17 1.83 11.40
N PHE A 265 18.90 2.21 11.20
CA PHE A 265 18.45 3.56 10.86
C PHE A 265 17.02 3.77 11.36
N VAL A 266 16.71 4.94 11.92
CA VAL A 266 15.47 5.20 12.67
C VAL A 266 14.33 5.68 11.76
N LEU A 267 13.27 4.88 11.63
CA LEU A 267 12.00 5.28 11.01
C LEU A 267 11.03 5.86 12.07
N HIS A 268 10.50 7.07 11.81
CA HIS A 268 9.28 7.57 12.46
C HIS A 268 8.09 7.58 11.51
N ILE A 269 6.89 7.38 12.05
CA ILE A 269 5.62 7.48 11.32
C ILE A 269 4.86 8.70 11.83
N HIS A 270 4.60 9.67 10.96
CA HIS A 270 3.79 10.86 11.23
C HIS A 270 2.36 10.65 10.73
N ARG A 271 1.40 11.35 11.32
CA ARG A 271 -0.01 11.34 10.90
C ARG A 271 -0.50 12.77 10.69
N ASN A 272 -0.92 13.07 9.46
CA ASN A 272 -1.34 14.41 9.01
C ASN A 272 -0.28 15.50 9.34
N GLY A 273 0.99 15.23 9.06
CA GLY A 273 2.14 16.09 9.36
C GLY A 273 2.63 16.04 10.81
N SER A 274 1.77 15.66 11.75
CA SER A 274 2.08 15.62 13.19
C SER A 274 2.98 14.43 13.54
N SER A 275 4.02 14.69 14.32
CA SER A 275 4.94 13.67 14.85
C SER A 275 4.35 12.91 16.05
N PRO A 276 4.79 11.67 16.32
CA PRO A 276 4.44 10.94 17.54
C PRO A 276 4.71 11.75 18.82
N PHE A 277 3.82 11.62 19.81
CA PHE A 277 3.94 12.28 21.12
C PHE A 277 5.15 11.80 21.92
N PHE A 278 5.51 10.52 21.78
CA PHE A 278 6.73 9.93 22.34
C PHE A 278 7.70 9.61 21.21
N GLN A 279 8.94 10.09 21.34
CA GLN A 279 10.03 9.83 20.41
C GLN A 279 11.28 9.47 21.22
N SER A 280 11.90 8.33 20.92
CA SER A 280 13.05 7.80 21.68
C SER A 280 14.40 8.26 21.13
N ARG A 281 14.45 8.63 19.84
CA ARG A 281 15.64 9.11 19.11
C ARG A 281 15.22 10.13 18.04
N SER A 282 16.19 10.78 17.41
CA SER A 282 15.96 11.56 16.18
C SER A 282 15.75 10.60 14.99
N PRO A 283 14.79 10.84 14.08
CA PRO A 283 14.60 9.99 12.91
C PRO A 283 15.67 10.20 11.83
N ASP A 284 16.05 9.11 11.17
CA ASP A 284 16.78 9.07 9.90
C ASP A 284 15.81 9.14 8.70
N MET A 285 14.59 8.61 8.86
CA MET A 285 13.52 8.63 7.86
C MET A 285 12.18 8.94 8.55
N ILE A 286 11.36 9.78 7.92
CA ILE A 286 9.96 9.96 8.31
C ILE A 286 9.05 9.59 7.14
N LEU A 287 8.03 8.80 7.44
CA LEU A 287 6.90 8.49 6.56
C LEU A 287 5.65 9.14 7.15
N ASN A 288 4.95 9.95 6.36
CA ASN A 288 3.76 10.67 6.81
C ASN A 288 2.51 10.08 6.16
N ASN A 289 1.61 9.51 6.98
CA ASN A 289 0.28 9.08 6.56
C ASN A 289 -0.65 10.31 6.54
N GLN A 290 -1.29 10.54 5.40
CA GLN A 290 -2.30 11.58 5.23
C GLN A 290 -3.69 10.93 5.18
N SER A 291 -4.42 11.07 6.28
CA SER A 291 -5.83 10.67 6.45
C SER A 291 -6.15 9.23 6.00
N ASP A 292 -5.20 8.31 6.20
CA ASP A 292 -5.23 6.90 5.81
C ASP A 292 -5.57 6.62 4.33
N ILE A 293 -5.35 7.62 3.45
CA ILE A 293 -5.55 7.53 1.99
C ILE A 293 -4.29 7.79 1.16
N HIS A 294 -3.28 8.45 1.72
CA HIS A 294 -2.02 8.75 1.03
C HIS A 294 -0.82 8.67 1.98
N TRP A 295 0.36 8.47 1.41
CA TRP A 295 1.63 8.43 2.12
C TRP A 295 2.61 9.40 1.45
N THR A 296 3.19 10.31 2.21
CA THR A 296 4.23 11.24 1.76
C THR A 296 5.53 11.02 2.51
N SER A 297 6.63 11.48 1.93
CA SER A 297 7.96 11.48 2.53
C SER A 297 8.17 12.79 3.26
N THR A 298 8.57 12.76 4.53
CA THR A 298 9.00 13.96 5.27
C THR A 298 10.49 13.79 5.56
N ILE A 299 11.32 14.74 5.12
CA ILE A 299 12.77 14.62 5.27
C ILE A 299 13.21 15.39 6.53
N PRO A 300 13.90 14.74 7.49
CA PRO A 300 14.45 15.41 8.66
C PRO A 300 15.49 16.47 8.27
N ASP A 301 15.55 17.59 8.99
CA ASP A 301 16.49 18.67 8.70
C ASP A 301 17.97 18.24 8.89
N SER A 302 18.20 17.23 9.73
CA SER A 302 19.48 16.52 9.92
C SER A 302 19.93 15.70 8.71
N ILE A 303 19.00 15.32 7.83
CA ILE A 303 19.25 14.54 6.60
C ILE A 303 19.29 15.47 5.38
N PHE A 304 18.38 16.44 5.31
CA PHE A 304 18.36 17.45 4.26
C PHE A 304 17.70 18.75 4.75
N THR A 305 18.42 19.85 4.60
CA THR A 305 17.87 21.21 4.73
C THR A 305 18.07 21.92 3.39
N THR A 306 16.99 22.43 2.77
CA THR A 306 17.14 23.24 1.55
C THR A 306 17.85 24.55 1.86
N LYS A 307 18.83 24.90 1.02
CA LYS A 307 19.55 26.19 1.05
C LYS A 307 19.18 27.08 -0.16
N LEU A 308 18.30 26.56 -1.01
CA LEU A 308 17.81 27.20 -2.22
C LEU A 308 16.57 28.04 -1.89
N THR A 309 16.47 29.24 -2.46
CA THR A 309 15.19 29.94 -2.60
C THR A 309 14.35 29.26 -3.69
N ALA A 310 13.05 29.54 -3.73
CA ALA A 310 12.16 29.02 -4.78
C ALA A 310 12.66 29.33 -6.21
N ASN A 311 13.30 30.49 -6.42
CA ASN A 311 13.88 30.88 -7.71
C ASN A 311 15.08 30.01 -8.09
N GLU A 312 15.96 29.71 -7.13
CA GLU A 312 17.10 28.80 -7.34
C GLU A 312 16.62 27.37 -7.60
N THR A 313 15.62 26.88 -6.85
CA THR A 313 15.01 25.56 -7.11
C THR A 313 14.46 25.47 -8.53
N LYS A 314 13.65 26.46 -8.95
CA LYS A 314 13.11 26.59 -10.32
C LYS A 314 14.21 26.60 -11.38
N LEU A 315 15.32 27.30 -11.14
CA LEU A 315 16.49 27.35 -12.02
C LEU A 315 17.18 25.98 -12.14
N PHE A 316 17.33 25.23 -11.04
CA PHE A 316 17.90 23.89 -11.07
C PHE A 316 16.97 22.85 -11.71
N GLU A 317 15.65 22.97 -11.55
CA GLU A 317 14.68 22.14 -12.27
C GLU A 317 14.77 22.36 -13.79
N LEU A 318 14.90 23.62 -14.24
CA LEU A 318 15.16 23.97 -15.64
C LEU A 318 16.53 23.46 -16.15
N LEU A 319 17.56 23.47 -15.29
CA LEU A 319 18.88 22.90 -15.62
C LEU A 319 18.85 21.37 -15.75
N ASP A 320 18.05 20.68 -14.93
CA ASP A 320 17.87 19.23 -15.02
C ASP A 320 16.95 18.83 -16.20
N GLU A 321 15.98 19.68 -16.59
CA GLU A 321 15.29 19.54 -17.87
C GLU A 321 16.23 19.70 -19.08
N LEU A 322 17.14 20.67 -19.03
CA LEU A 322 18.21 20.84 -20.03
C LEU A 322 19.14 19.62 -20.08
N ARG A 323 19.57 19.07 -18.93
CA ARG A 323 20.35 17.81 -18.82
C ARG A 323 19.64 16.61 -19.47
N MET A 324 18.30 16.59 -19.46
CA MET A 324 17.51 15.50 -20.04
C MET A 324 17.05 15.73 -21.50
N MET A 325 17.23 16.93 -22.04
CA MET A 325 17.13 17.18 -23.48
C MET A 325 18.50 17.05 -24.17
N HIS A 326 19.58 17.34 -23.45
CA HIS A 326 20.98 17.08 -23.82
C HIS A 326 21.25 15.60 -24.17
N SER A 327 20.72 14.66 -23.38
CA SER A 327 20.85 13.23 -23.65
C SER A 327 20.11 12.74 -24.90
N LYS A 328 19.15 13.51 -25.43
CA LYS A 328 18.55 13.26 -26.76
C LYS A 328 19.48 13.69 -27.88
N ILE A 329 20.09 14.88 -27.76
CA ILE A 329 21.10 15.37 -28.71
C ILE A 329 22.27 14.36 -28.85
N ALA A 330 22.67 13.73 -27.74
CA ALA A 330 23.71 12.70 -27.73
C ALA A 330 23.36 11.48 -28.63
N LEU A 331 22.09 11.12 -28.73
CA LEU A 331 21.59 10.04 -29.62
C LEU A 331 21.51 10.51 -31.09
N GLU A 332 21.25 11.80 -31.31
CA GLU A 332 21.15 12.45 -32.63
C GLU A 332 22.51 12.86 -33.23
N LYS A 333 23.60 12.64 -32.47
CA LYS A 333 25.03 12.83 -32.85
C LYS A 333 25.52 14.28 -33.01
N ASP A 334 24.77 15.31 -32.61
CA ASP A 334 25.33 16.68 -32.61
C ASP A 334 26.26 16.92 -31.40
N LYS A 335 27.54 16.68 -31.65
CA LYS A 335 28.61 16.81 -30.65
C LYS A 335 28.82 18.25 -30.19
N MET A 336 28.63 19.26 -31.04
CA MET A 336 28.93 20.65 -30.68
C MET A 336 27.88 21.18 -29.68
N GLU A 337 26.62 20.82 -29.91
CA GLU A 337 25.47 21.22 -29.12
C GLU A 337 25.54 20.53 -27.75
N HIS A 338 25.91 19.25 -27.76
CA HIS A 338 26.25 18.47 -26.59
C HIS A 338 27.38 19.09 -25.74
N ASP A 339 28.50 19.46 -26.35
CA ASP A 339 29.67 19.94 -25.61
C ASP A 339 29.44 21.37 -25.03
N LEU A 340 28.73 22.24 -25.75
CA LEU A 340 28.28 23.55 -25.26
C LEU A 340 27.39 23.42 -24.02
N LEU A 341 26.42 22.51 -24.06
CA LEU A 341 25.44 22.30 -23.01
C LEU A 341 26.04 21.57 -21.78
N SER A 342 27.00 20.67 -21.98
CA SER A 342 27.83 20.12 -20.89
C SER A 342 28.66 21.20 -20.19
N THR A 343 29.16 22.19 -20.95
CA THR A 343 29.91 23.33 -20.37
C THR A 343 28.99 24.24 -19.57
N LEU A 344 27.78 24.55 -20.07
CA LEU A 344 26.77 25.35 -19.35
C LEU A 344 26.50 24.79 -17.94
N MET A 345 26.36 23.46 -17.83
CA MET A 345 26.13 22.79 -16.53
C MET A 345 27.31 22.95 -15.58
N LYS A 346 28.55 22.82 -16.08
CA LYS A 346 29.78 22.98 -15.27
C LYS A 346 29.94 24.41 -14.74
N GLU A 347 29.59 25.42 -15.53
CA GLU A 347 29.60 26.82 -15.05
C GLU A 347 28.50 27.05 -14.00
N MET A 348 27.30 26.46 -14.18
CA MET A 348 26.25 26.49 -13.15
C MET A 348 26.67 25.80 -11.83
N ASP A 349 27.27 24.61 -11.93
CA ASP A 349 27.79 23.88 -10.77
C ASP A 349 28.97 24.65 -10.11
N LEU A 350 29.78 25.38 -10.89
CA LEU A 350 30.86 26.25 -10.41
C LEU A 350 30.34 27.50 -9.68
N ILE A 351 29.30 28.17 -10.18
CA ILE A 351 28.65 29.29 -9.47
C ILE A 351 28.16 28.81 -8.09
N TYR A 352 27.55 27.62 -8.06
CA TYR A 352 26.95 27.09 -6.84
C TYR A 352 27.94 26.41 -5.87
N ALA A 353 29.16 26.12 -6.31
CA ALA A 353 30.28 25.81 -5.41
C ALA A 353 30.69 27.01 -4.52
N ASN A 354 30.08 28.19 -4.73
CA ASN A 354 30.31 29.43 -4.01
C ASN A 354 31.81 29.83 -3.93
N PRO A 355 32.52 29.90 -5.07
CA PRO A 355 33.91 30.36 -5.12
C PRO A 355 34.00 31.88 -4.87
N SER A 356 35.21 32.45 -5.02
CA SER A 356 35.41 33.90 -4.90
C SER A 356 34.54 34.68 -5.89
N TYR A 357 34.18 35.92 -5.53
CA TYR A 357 33.33 36.80 -6.33
C TYR A 357 33.73 36.84 -7.81
N ALA A 358 35.01 37.07 -8.10
CA ALA A 358 35.54 37.14 -9.47
C ALA A 358 35.44 35.80 -10.26
N MET A 359 35.41 34.66 -9.57
CA MET A 359 35.14 33.36 -10.21
C MET A 359 33.66 33.19 -10.52
N LYS A 360 32.77 33.62 -9.61
CA LYS A 360 31.31 33.62 -9.85
C LYS A 360 30.95 34.55 -11.02
N GLU A 361 31.47 35.77 -11.02
CA GLU A 361 31.25 36.80 -12.04
C GLU A 361 31.62 36.26 -13.43
N LYS A 362 32.83 35.73 -13.59
CA LYS A 362 33.28 35.08 -14.83
C LYS A 362 32.45 33.86 -15.24
N ALA A 363 32.00 33.05 -14.28
CA ALA A 363 31.11 31.91 -14.57
C ALA A 363 29.71 32.39 -15.01
N ILE A 364 29.19 33.47 -14.43
CA ILE A 364 27.93 34.13 -14.83
C ILE A 364 28.02 34.68 -16.26
N GLU A 365 29.11 35.39 -16.60
CA GLU A 365 29.40 35.80 -17.98
C GLU A 365 29.42 34.59 -18.94
N SER A 366 30.06 33.50 -18.51
CA SER A 366 30.19 32.28 -19.30
C SER A 366 28.83 31.59 -19.53
N VAL A 367 27.95 31.55 -18.51
CA VAL A 367 26.57 31.05 -18.64
C VAL A 367 25.78 31.88 -19.64
N PHE A 368 25.84 33.21 -19.59
CA PHE A 368 25.16 34.06 -20.59
C PHE A 368 25.70 33.83 -22.01
N GLN A 369 27.02 33.72 -22.19
CA GLN A 369 27.61 33.43 -23.50
C GLN A 369 27.23 32.04 -24.04
N LEU A 370 27.18 31.03 -23.18
CA LEU A 370 26.82 29.65 -23.56
C LEU A 370 25.33 29.53 -23.88
N ALA A 371 24.46 30.12 -23.06
CA ALA A 371 23.02 30.17 -23.31
C ALA A 371 22.70 30.92 -24.62
N GLY A 372 23.38 32.05 -24.90
CA GLY A 372 23.24 32.76 -26.18
C GLY A 372 23.63 31.92 -27.39
N LYS A 373 24.75 31.18 -27.31
CA LYS A 373 25.19 30.23 -28.37
C LYS A 373 24.17 29.09 -28.56
N LEU A 374 23.61 28.56 -27.48
CA LEU A 374 22.59 27.50 -27.52
C LEU A 374 21.27 28.00 -28.12
N ILE A 375 20.84 29.23 -27.81
CA ILE A 375 19.64 29.83 -28.41
C ILE A 375 19.80 30.05 -29.92
N MET A 376 20.97 30.49 -30.38
CA MET A 376 21.25 30.64 -31.82
C MET A 376 21.26 29.32 -32.60
N LYS A 377 21.52 28.19 -31.92
CA LYS A 377 21.61 26.85 -32.51
C LYS A 377 20.29 26.07 -32.43
N LEU A 378 19.73 26.00 -31.22
CA LEU A 378 18.56 25.17 -30.88
C LEU A 378 17.24 25.96 -30.87
N GLY A 379 17.28 27.30 -30.85
CA GLY A 379 16.09 28.16 -30.73
C GLY A 379 15.17 28.20 -31.97
N SER A 380 15.50 27.44 -33.02
CA SER A 380 14.59 27.12 -34.12
C SER A 380 13.52 26.09 -33.72
N ASP A 381 13.84 25.19 -32.79
CA ASP A 381 12.86 24.31 -32.14
C ASP A 381 12.09 25.07 -31.06
N SER A 382 10.78 24.90 -31.04
CA SER A 382 9.89 25.63 -30.13
C SER A 382 10.05 25.22 -28.66
N SER A 383 10.41 23.97 -28.40
CA SER A 383 10.62 23.39 -27.07
C SER A 383 11.95 23.89 -26.49
N TRP A 384 13.03 23.81 -27.27
CA TRP A 384 14.34 24.33 -26.88
C TRP A 384 14.34 25.84 -26.67
N ARG A 385 13.69 26.60 -27.56
CA ARG A 385 13.54 28.05 -27.40
C ARG A 385 12.81 28.43 -26.11
N LEU A 386 11.75 27.70 -25.76
CA LEU A 386 11.00 27.93 -24.52
C LEU A 386 11.83 27.56 -23.29
N LEU A 387 12.49 26.40 -23.29
CA LEU A 387 13.30 25.92 -22.18
C LEU A 387 14.51 26.83 -21.91
N LEU A 388 15.26 27.22 -22.96
CA LEU A 388 16.41 28.13 -22.84
C LEU A 388 15.98 29.56 -22.42
N GLY A 389 14.82 30.04 -22.88
CA GLY A 389 14.25 31.31 -22.45
C GLY A 389 13.83 31.30 -20.97
N ASN A 390 13.16 30.24 -20.53
CA ASN A 390 12.78 30.05 -19.13
C ASN A 390 14.02 29.94 -18.22
N PHE A 391 15.04 29.18 -18.65
CA PHE A 391 16.32 29.07 -17.95
C PHE A 391 16.99 30.44 -17.79
N LEU A 392 17.08 31.24 -18.86
CA LEU A 392 17.66 32.58 -18.77
C LEU A 392 16.87 33.52 -17.84
N SER A 393 15.53 33.48 -17.85
CA SER A 393 14.73 34.27 -16.90
C SER A 393 15.06 33.89 -15.46
N ALA A 394 15.01 32.59 -15.13
CA ALA A 394 15.32 32.09 -13.79
C ALA A 394 16.79 32.38 -13.39
N PHE A 395 17.72 32.37 -14.34
CA PHE A 395 19.13 32.69 -14.10
C PHE A 395 19.34 34.17 -13.78
N ILE A 396 18.69 35.07 -14.52
CA ILE A 396 18.67 36.52 -14.24
C ILE A 396 18.03 36.78 -12.87
N GLU A 397 16.91 36.12 -12.55
CA GLU A 397 16.23 36.20 -11.25
C GLU A 397 17.13 35.77 -10.07
N CYS A 398 18.09 34.85 -10.28
CA CYS A 398 19.00 34.37 -9.24
C CYS A 398 20.36 35.09 -9.18
N THR A 399 20.78 35.73 -10.28
CA THR A 399 22.11 36.38 -10.41
C THR A 399 22.46 37.33 -9.26
N PRO A 400 21.56 38.21 -8.75
CA PRO A 400 21.85 39.07 -7.62
C PRO A 400 22.16 38.33 -6.32
N LYS A 401 21.57 37.13 -6.10
CA LYS A 401 21.86 36.30 -4.91
C LYS A 401 23.19 35.57 -5.06
N PHE A 402 23.54 35.11 -6.27
CA PHE A 402 24.85 34.49 -6.50
C PHE A 402 26.00 35.45 -6.19
N LEU A 403 25.85 36.72 -6.55
CA LEU A 403 26.82 37.79 -6.28
C LEU A 403 26.72 38.38 -4.85
N ALA A 404 25.84 37.88 -3.98
CA ALA A 404 25.74 38.33 -2.59
C ALA A 404 26.63 37.49 -1.66
N ASP A 405 27.54 38.14 -0.93
CA ASP A 405 28.55 37.46 -0.10
C ASP A 405 28.03 36.87 1.23
N LYS A 406 26.75 37.08 1.60
CA LYS A 406 26.11 36.46 2.77
C LYS A 406 24.62 36.16 2.55
N PRO A 407 24.09 35.04 3.08
CA PRO A 407 22.66 34.77 3.09
C PRO A 407 21.94 35.60 4.18
N MET A 408 20.76 36.12 3.87
CA MET A 408 19.80 36.63 4.87
C MET A 408 18.76 35.56 5.19
N SER A 409 18.39 35.43 6.46
CA SER A 409 17.24 34.65 6.93
C SER A 409 15.96 35.48 6.83
N LEU A 410 14.87 34.87 6.38
CA LEU A 410 13.53 35.47 6.38
C LEU A 410 12.56 34.55 7.12
N GLU A 411 12.17 34.95 8.32
CA GLU A 411 10.97 34.42 8.99
C GLU A 411 9.76 35.27 8.59
N SER A 412 8.63 34.63 8.34
CA SER A 412 7.32 35.30 8.30
C SER A 412 6.27 34.35 8.87
N LYS A 413 5.64 34.79 9.96
CA LYS A 413 4.76 34.00 10.84
C LYS A 413 3.28 34.31 10.55
N GLU A 414 2.41 33.42 11.06
CA GLU A 414 1.00 33.70 11.45
C GLU A 414 -0.02 33.93 10.30
N LEU A 415 -1.34 33.70 10.48
CA LEU A 415 -2.12 33.32 11.68
C LEU A 415 -3.32 32.40 11.31
N SER A 416 -4.05 31.91 12.32
CA SER A 416 -5.12 30.89 12.25
C SER A 416 -6.47 31.34 12.85
N SER A 417 -7.58 30.72 12.42
CA SER A 417 -8.85 30.54 13.17
C SER A 417 -9.66 29.40 12.50
N GLU A 418 -10.34 28.45 13.17
CA GLU A 418 -11.31 28.48 14.29
C GLU A 418 -12.69 29.10 13.93
N ASP A 419 -13.86 28.56 14.32
CA ASP A 419 -14.24 27.24 14.91
C ASP A 419 -15.80 27.01 14.88
N SER A 420 -16.30 25.82 15.31
CA SER A 420 -17.69 25.48 15.75
C SER A 420 -18.78 25.30 14.66
N SER A 421 -19.95 24.65 14.81
CA SER A 421 -20.56 23.60 15.70
C SER A 421 -21.96 23.20 15.10
N GLY A 422 -22.80 22.22 15.54
CA GLY A 422 -22.79 21.15 16.56
C GLY A 422 -24.20 20.49 16.77
N LYS A 423 -24.29 19.47 17.66
CA LYS A 423 -25.49 18.90 18.38
C LYS A 423 -26.61 18.03 17.69
N GLU A 424 -26.75 16.79 18.20
CA GLU A 424 -27.98 16.09 18.73
C GLU A 424 -29.16 15.67 17.78
N LEU A 425 -29.99 14.61 17.99
CA LEU A 425 -30.04 13.43 18.89
C LEU A 425 -31.04 12.35 18.35
N ILE A 426 -30.86 11.04 18.70
CA ILE A 426 -31.90 9.96 18.72
C ILE A 426 -32.38 9.44 17.30
N SER A 427 -32.93 8.23 17.04
CA SER A 427 -33.74 7.24 17.80
C SER A 427 -33.57 5.72 17.40
N LYS A 428 -34.47 4.88 17.94
CA LYS A 428 -34.79 3.42 17.88
C LYS A 428 -35.97 3.09 16.91
N GLN A 429 -36.40 1.87 16.50
CA GLN A 429 -35.99 0.43 16.65
C GLN A 429 -36.93 -0.50 15.77
N VAL A 430 -36.60 -1.80 15.63
CA VAL A 430 -37.45 -3.01 15.33
C VAL A 430 -37.43 -3.65 13.92
N GLN A 431 -37.03 -4.93 13.95
CA GLN A 431 -37.25 -6.17 13.13
C GLN A 431 -38.42 -6.22 12.09
N MET A 432 -38.35 -7.05 11.03
CA MET A 432 -38.61 -8.51 11.10
C MET A 432 -38.03 -9.38 9.94
N SER A 433 -37.76 -10.67 10.27
CA SER A 433 -37.80 -11.95 9.50
C SER A 433 -37.78 -11.99 7.96
N SER A 434 -37.26 -13.02 7.27
CA SER A 434 -36.41 -14.20 7.60
C SER A 434 -36.08 -14.97 6.29
N LEU A 435 -35.20 -15.99 6.34
CA LEU A 435 -34.78 -16.92 5.24
C LEU A 435 -33.51 -16.56 4.42
N SER A 436 -32.33 -16.60 5.06
CA SER A 436 -31.10 -17.18 4.49
C SER A 436 -30.01 -17.25 5.57
N LYS A 437 -29.88 -18.40 6.27
CA LYS A 437 -28.98 -18.45 7.45
C LYS A 437 -27.49 -18.52 7.12
N PHE A 438 -27.09 -18.94 5.91
CA PHE A 438 -25.68 -18.98 5.51
C PHE A 438 -25.23 -17.76 4.67
N SER A 439 -26.10 -17.14 3.86
CA SER A 439 -25.70 -15.96 3.05
C SER A 439 -25.72 -14.61 3.81
N HIS A 440 -25.81 -14.64 5.14
CA HIS A 440 -25.76 -13.46 6.01
C HIS A 440 -24.58 -13.52 7.01
N HIS A 441 -23.74 -14.55 6.92
CA HIS A 441 -22.59 -14.80 7.79
C HIS A 441 -21.26 -14.82 7.03
N THR A 442 -21.17 -14.17 5.86
CA THR A 442 -19.88 -13.70 5.33
C THR A 442 -19.20 -12.85 6.41
N LEU A 443 -17.99 -13.22 6.83
CA LEU A 443 -17.32 -12.69 8.02
C LEU A 443 -17.25 -11.16 8.02
N PHE A 444 -17.14 -10.57 6.83
CA PHE A 444 -17.34 -9.14 6.64
C PHE A 444 -18.82 -8.80 6.45
N LYS A 445 -19.50 -8.50 7.56
CA LYS A 445 -20.42 -7.36 7.49
C LYS A 445 -19.57 -6.15 7.10
N LYS A 446 -19.64 -5.73 5.83
CA LYS A 446 -19.19 -4.38 5.44
C LYS A 446 -19.88 -3.40 6.39
N SER A 447 -19.09 -2.63 7.15
CA SER A 447 -19.65 -1.57 7.96
C SER A 447 -20.40 -0.59 7.05
N GLU A 448 -21.48 0.01 7.54
CA GLU A 448 -22.17 1.10 6.82
C GLU A 448 -21.35 2.41 6.80
N GLU A 449 -20.03 2.31 7.00
CA GLU A 449 -19.09 3.44 7.18
C GLU A 449 -18.24 3.66 5.92
N SER A 450 -18.14 2.68 5.03
CA SER A 450 -17.63 2.87 3.66
C SER A 450 -18.74 3.24 2.64
N LEU A 451 -19.87 3.77 3.09
CA LEU A 451 -20.93 4.32 2.23
C LEU A 451 -20.39 5.55 1.48
N GLN A 452 -19.91 5.35 0.24
CA GLN A 452 -19.39 6.42 -0.61
C GLN A 452 -20.44 7.54 -0.77
N LYS A 453 -20.09 8.73 -0.30
CA LYS A 453 -20.99 9.90 -0.16
C LYS A 453 -21.18 10.67 -1.49
N THR A 454 -20.47 10.23 -2.52
CA THR A 454 -20.35 10.80 -3.86
C THR A 454 -21.28 10.09 -4.85
N TYR A 455 -21.72 10.81 -5.88
CA TYR A 455 -22.45 10.22 -7.00
C TYR A 455 -21.51 9.32 -7.83
N PRO A 456 -21.87 8.06 -8.18
CA PRO A 456 -20.96 7.16 -8.90
C PRO A 456 -20.50 7.75 -10.24
N GLN A 457 -19.19 7.75 -10.48
CA GLN A 457 -18.58 8.42 -11.62
C GLN A 457 -18.94 7.75 -12.96
N GLU A 458 -19.16 6.43 -12.92
CA GLU A 458 -19.61 5.63 -14.04
C GLU A 458 -20.99 6.07 -14.51
N ILE A 459 -21.93 6.33 -13.58
CA ILE A 459 -23.27 6.85 -13.90
C ILE A 459 -23.18 8.32 -14.35
N ALA A 460 -22.28 9.10 -13.75
CA ALA A 460 -22.06 10.52 -14.08
C ALA A 460 -21.70 10.77 -15.55
N ARG A 461 -21.11 9.78 -16.24
CA ARG A 461 -20.82 9.83 -17.70
C ARG A 461 -22.08 9.91 -18.57
N TYR A 462 -23.20 9.36 -18.09
CA TYR A 462 -24.48 9.27 -18.83
C TYR A 462 -25.53 10.26 -18.31
N ILE A 463 -25.55 10.50 -16.98
CA ILE A 463 -26.57 11.29 -16.30
C ILE A 463 -25.90 12.13 -15.21
N SER A 464 -26.07 13.46 -15.26
CA SER A 464 -25.57 14.32 -14.18
C SER A 464 -26.43 14.23 -12.91
N GLU A 465 -25.82 14.48 -11.75
CA GLU A 465 -26.44 14.33 -10.42
C GLU A 465 -27.76 15.12 -10.29
N GLY A 466 -27.92 16.25 -10.99
CA GLY A 466 -29.14 17.07 -11.00
C GLY A 466 -30.26 16.58 -11.93
N LYS A 467 -30.02 15.58 -12.79
CA LYS A 467 -30.98 15.08 -13.80
C LYS A 467 -31.45 13.64 -13.56
N GLN A 468 -30.96 13.00 -12.50
CA GLN A 468 -31.20 11.60 -12.15
C GLN A 468 -32.66 11.28 -11.80
N SER A 469 -33.07 10.05 -12.07
CA SER A 469 -34.25 9.37 -11.51
C SER A 469 -34.05 7.86 -11.66
N GLY A 470 -34.75 7.03 -10.87
CA GLY A 470 -34.60 5.56 -10.92
C GLY A 470 -34.68 4.96 -12.33
N PRO A 471 -35.72 5.25 -13.14
CA PRO A 471 -35.83 4.74 -14.51
C PRO A 471 -34.66 5.15 -15.42
N LYS A 472 -34.17 6.39 -15.28
CA LYS A 472 -33.02 6.87 -16.07
C LYS A 472 -31.73 6.17 -15.63
N VAL A 473 -31.49 6.06 -14.33
CA VAL A 473 -30.27 5.43 -13.79
C VAL A 473 -30.26 3.94 -14.09
N ALA A 474 -31.39 3.24 -14.02
CA ALA A 474 -31.51 1.86 -14.49
C ALA A 474 -31.19 1.74 -16.00
N LYS A 475 -31.59 2.71 -16.83
CA LYS A 475 -31.19 2.75 -18.25
C LYS A 475 -29.67 2.95 -18.43
N ALA A 476 -29.04 3.84 -17.67
CA ALA A 476 -27.59 4.03 -17.71
C ALA A 476 -26.83 2.79 -17.24
N LEU A 477 -27.29 2.11 -16.18
CA LEU A 477 -26.71 0.86 -15.69
C LEU A 477 -26.81 -0.27 -16.75
N ARG A 478 -27.91 -0.37 -17.48
CA ARG A 478 -28.03 -1.27 -18.65
C ARG A 478 -27.07 -0.92 -19.78
N GLN A 479 -26.80 0.37 -20.01
CA GLN A 479 -25.84 0.81 -21.02
C GLN A 479 -24.38 0.50 -20.62
N ILE A 480 -24.03 0.72 -19.35
CA ILE A 480 -22.73 0.31 -18.77
C ILE A 480 -22.52 -1.20 -18.93
N TYR A 481 -23.55 -2.00 -18.66
CA TYR A 481 -23.50 -3.45 -18.86
C TYR A 481 -23.33 -3.85 -20.34
N GLN A 482 -24.00 -3.14 -21.26
CA GLN A 482 -23.82 -3.38 -22.70
C GLN A 482 -22.39 -3.10 -23.16
N GLU A 483 -21.75 -2.01 -22.70
CA GLU A 483 -20.32 -1.77 -22.98
C GLU A 483 -19.43 -2.93 -22.50
N GLY A 484 -19.80 -3.58 -21.40
CA GLY A 484 -19.15 -4.79 -20.91
C GLY A 484 -19.24 -5.98 -21.87
N LEU A 485 -20.42 -6.20 -22.46
CA LEU A 485 -20.64 -7.22 -23.50
C LEU A 485 -19.92 -6.87 -24.81
N ASP A 486 -19.87 -5.59 -25.16
CA ASP A 486 -19.22 -5.06 -26.37
C ASP A 486 -17.68 -5.04 -26.26
N GLY A 487 -17.11 -5.56 -25.16
CA GLY A 487 -15.69 -5.86 -24.99
C GLY A 487 -14.98 -5.11 -23.86
N ASN A 488 -15.65 -4.17 -23.17
CA ASN A 488 -15.07 -3.45 -22.04
C ASN A 488 -15.01 -4.32 -20.78
N LYS A 489 -13.92 -5.11 -20.64
CA LYS A 489 -13.67 -6.06 -19.54
C LYS A 489 -13.76 -5.47 -18.11
N ILE A 490 -13.88 -4.15 -17.95
CA ILE A 490 -14.10 -3.48 -16.66
C ILE A 490 -15.56 -3.64 -16.19
N TYR A 491 -16.54 -3.70 -17.11
CA TYR A 491 -17.97 -3.72 -16.78
C TYR A 491 -18.56 -5.13 -16.80
N THR A 492 -18.06 -5.97 -15.89
CA THR A 492 -18.64 -7.30 -15.64
C THR A 492 -20.00 -7.18 -14.91
N PRO A 493 -20.88 -8.21 -14.94
CA PRO A 493 -22.15 -8.20 -14.19
C PRO A 493 -21.97 -7.82 -12.71
N GLU A 494 -20.91 -8.34 -12.08
CA GLU A 494 -20.56 -8.09 -10.68
C GLU A 494 -20.20 -6.61 -10.44
N LYS A 495 -19.47 -5.99 -11.37
CA LYS A 495 -19.17 -4.55 -11.30
C LYS A 495 -20.39 -3.68 -11.56
N CYS A 496 -21.31 -4.12 -12.43
CA CYS A 496 -22.60 -3.45 -12.64
C CYS A 496 -23.50 -3.50 -11.40
N VAL A 497 -23.51 -4.61 -10.64
CA VAL A 497 -24.16 -4.70 -9.32
C VAL A 497 -23.49 -3.75 -8.32
N GLU A 498 -22.15 -3.71 -8.27
CA GLU A 498 -21.41 -2.81 -7.37
C GLU A 498 -21.80 -1.33 -7.59
N ILE A 499 -21.79 -0.86 -8.84
CA ILE A 499 -22.15 0.53 -9.21
C ILE A 499 -23.63 0.83 -8.88
N ALA A 500 -24.53 -0.15 -9.08
CA ALA A 500 -25.94 0.00 -8.70
C ALA A 500 -26.13 0.11 -7.18
N LEU A 501 -25.39 -0.69 -6.39
CA LEU A 501 -25.42 -0.63 -4.92
C LEU A 501 -24.79 0.66 -4.38
N GLN A 502 -23.69 1.15 -4.98
CA GLN A 502 -23.13 2.48 -4.67
C GLN A 502 -24.16 3.59 -4.89
N TYR A 503 -24.92 3.55 -5.99
CA TYR A 503 -25.99 4.52 -6.26
C TYR A 503 -27.11 4.46 -5.21
N LEU A 504 -27.58 3.26 -4.84
CA LEU A 504 -28.60 3.09 -3.81
C LEU A 504 -28.12 3.61 -2.44
N SER A 505 -26.85 3.37 -2.10
CA SER A 505 -26.14 3.97 -0.95
C SER A 505 -26.17 5.50 -1.00
N TYR A 506 -25.75 6.10 -2.12
CA TYR A 506 -25.76 7.54 -2.33
C TYR A 506 -27.16 8.15 -2.17
N VAL A 507 -28.22 7.50 -2.70
CA VAL A 507 -29.61 7.99 -2.56
C VAL A 507 -30.09 7.92 -1.11
N LYS A 508 -29.79 6.81 -0.40
CA LYS A 508 -30.05 6.63 1.05
C LYS A 508 -29.38 7.76 1.85
N HIS A 509 -28.10 8.03 1.59
CA HIS A 509 -27.33 9.08 2.28
C HIS A 509 -27.87 10.49 1.99
N LYS A 510 -28.15 10.83 0.72
CA LYS A 510 -28.63 12.17 0.34
C LYS A 510 -30.11 12.41 0.69
N LYS A 511 -30.79 11.45 1.34
CA LYS A 511 -32.22 11.49 1.71
C LYS A 511 -33.14 11.86 0.54
N ARG A 512 -32.80 11.43 -0.69
CA ARG A 512 -33.59 11.76 -1.89
C ARG A 512 -34.71 10.76 -2.11
N HIS A 513 -35.96 11.23 -2.10
CA HIS A 513 -37.15 10.40 -2.31
C HIS A 513 -37.38 10.11 -3.80
N PHE A 514 -36.57 9.21 -4.37
CA PHE A 514 -36.78 8.67 -5.72
C PHE A 514 -37.51 7.33 -5.69
N ILE A 515 -38.27 7.05 -6.76
CA ILE A 515 -38.73 5.69 -7.06
C ILE A 515 -37.50 4.89 -7.53
N LEU A 516 -37.09 3.89 -6.77
CA LEU A 516 -35.86 3.09 -7.02
C LEU A 516 -36.14 1.68 -7.58
N ALA A 517 -37.41 1.35 -7.85
CA ALA A 517 -37.85 0.02 -8.27
C ALA A 517 -37.05 -0.52 -9.47
N ASP A 518 -36.82 0.29 -10.50
CA ASP A 518 -36.10 -0.12 -11.71
C ASP A 518 -34.62 -0.45 -11.46
N VAL A 519 -33.99 0.20 -10.46
CA VAL A 519 -32.60 -0.06 -10.06
C VAL A 519 -32.53 -1.35 -9.24
N HIS A 520 -33.48 -1.58 -8.33
CA HIS A 520 -33.58 -2.86 -7.61
C HIS A 520 -33.92 -4.04 -8.55
N ASN A 521 -34.69 -3.81 -9.60
CA ASN A 521 -34.96 -4.81 -10.63
C ASN A 521 -33.71 -5.08 -11.48
N PHE A 522 -32.95 -4.04 -11.86
CA PHE A 522 -31.66 -4.22 -12.55
C PHE A 522 -30.66 -5.06 -11.73
N VAL A 523 -30.54 -4.83 -10.42
CA VAL A 523 -29.69 -5.66 -9.54
C VAL A 523 -30.11 -7.13 -9.60
N LYS A 524 -31.41 -7.44 -9.44
CA LYS A 524 -31.93 -8.80 -9.55
C LYS A 524 -31.71 -9.45 -10.92
N GLU A 525 -31.74 -8.67 -11.99
CA GLU A 525 -31.41 -9.18 -13.34
C GLU A 525 -29.93 -9.56 -13.46
N MET A 526 -29.02 -8.75 -12.91
CA MET A 526 -27.58 -9.06 -12.89
C MET A 526 -27.26 -10.24 -11.96
N ASP A 527 -27.83 -10.30 -10.76
CA ASP A 527 -27.65 -11.41 -9.81
C ASP A 527 -28.04 -12.76 -10.45
N LYS A 528 -29.11 -12.78 -11.25
CA LYS A 528 -29.52 -13.95 -12.02
C LYS A 528 -28.49 -14.35 -13.08
N ILE A 529 -27.92 -13.39 -13.81
CA ILE A 529 -26.87 -13.65 -14.82
C ILE A 529 -25.60 -14.19 -14.18
N ILE A 530 -25.17 -13.59 -13.05
CA ILE A 530 -24.02 -14.06 -12.25
C ILE A 530 -24.23 -15.51 -11.83
N LYS A 531 -25.42 -15.85 -11.31
CA LYS A 531 -25.75 -17.21 -10.91
C LYS A 531 -25.74 -18.18 -12.10
N GLN A 532 -26.39 -17.86 -13.22
CA GLN A 532 -26.41 -18.73 -14.40
C GLN A 532 -25.00 -19.02 -14.92
N LYS A 533 -24.14 -18.00 -14.97
CA LYS A 533 -22.73 -18.14 -15.37
C LYS A 533 -21.95 -19.08 -14.44
N GLY A 534 -22.23 -19.09 -13.13
CA GLY A 534 -21.66 -20.07 -12.20
C GLY A 534 -22.24 -21.48 -12.38
N ASP A 535 -23.56 -21.60 -12.55
CA ASP A 535 -24.26 -22.87 -12.78
C ASP A 535 -23.88 -23.54 -14.11
N ASP A 536 -23.41 -22.77 -15.10
CA ASP A 536 -22.84 -23.27 -16.37
C ASP A 536 -21.35 -23.64 -16.20
N LEU A 537 -20.51 -22.80 -15.58
CA LEU A 537 -19.09 -23.09 -15.34
C LEU A 537 -18.87 -24.39 -14.54
N ASN A 538 -19.74 -24.64 -13.55
CA ASN A 538 -19.72 -25.87 -12.76
C ASN A 538 -20.11 -27.12 -13.58
N ARG A 539 -20.90 -26.96 -14.66
CA ARG A 539 -21.23 -28.06 -15.57
C ARG A 539 -20.07 -28.35 -16.53
N ASP A 540 -19.39 -27.33 -17.04
CA ASP A 540 -18.20 -27.52 -17.88
C ASP A 540 -17.07 -28.21 -17.09
N LEU A 541 -16.85 -27.80 -15.83
CA LEU A 541 -15.90 -28.46 -14.92
C LEU A 541 -16.27 -29.94 -14.67
N ALA A 542 -17.55 -30.23 -14.35
CA ALA A 542 -18.02 -31.61 -14.17
C ALA A 542 -17.88 -32.45 -15.45
N HIS A 543 -17.98 -31.84 -16.64
CA HIS A 543 -17.83 -32.51 -17.92
C HIS A 543 -16.36 -32.83 -18.26
N LEU A 544 -15.40 -31.98 -17.84
CA LEU A 544 -13.97 -32.26 -17.91
C LEU A 544 -13.56 -33.37 -16.93
N ASP A 545 -14.06 -33.31 -15.70
CA ASP A 545 -13.80 -34.29 -14.65
C ASP A 545 -14.33 -35.70 -15.03
N ALA A 546 -15.40 -35.76 -15.82
CA ALA A 546 -15.90 -37.00 -16.44
C ALA A 546 -15.04 -37.50 -17.62
N ILE A 547 -14.34 -36.62 -18.35
CA ILE A 547 -13.44 -37.01 -19.46
C ILE A 547 -12.17 -37.65 -18.90
N ASP A 548 -11.55 -37.06 -17.88
CA ASP A 548 -10.33 -37.62 -17.25
C ASP A 548 -10.60 -39.00 -16.61
N LYS A 549 -11.72 -39.17 -15.93
CA LYS A 549 -12.12 -40.47 -15.34
C LYS A 549 -12.29 -41.56 -16.41
N ASN A 550 -12.80 -41.21 -17.59
CA ASN A 550 -12.90 -42.13 -18.73
C ASN A 550 -11.53 -42.39 -19.40
N ALA A 551 -10.61 -41.42 -19.41
CA ALA A 551 -9.24 -41.62 -19.89
C ALA A 551 -8.47 -42.65 -19.04
N VAL A 552 -8.58 -42.54 -17.70
CA VAL A 552 -7.99 -43.50 -16.75
C VAL A 552 -8.62 -44.90 -16.87
N GLY A 553 -9.94 -44.98 -17.09
CA GLY A 553 -10.64 -46.26 -17.35
C GLY A 553 -10.18 -46.96 -18.64
N ASN A 554 -9.95 -46.21 -19.71
CA ASN A 554 -9.45 -46.77 -20.97
C ASN A 554 -7.97 -47.17 -20.90
N ALA A 555 -7.13 -46.41 -20.19
CA ALA A 555 -5.72 -46.74 -19.99
C ALA A 555 -5.54 -48.06 -19.21
N SER A 556 -6.42 -48.33 -18.23
CA SER A 556 -6.37 -49.54 -17.40
C SER A 556 -6.88 -50.79 -18.12
N MET A 557 -7.82 -50.67 -19.08
CA MET A 557 -8.21 -51.80 -19.95
C MET A 557 -7.22 -52.11 -21.08
N SER A 558 -6.20 -51.28 -21.30
CA SER A 558 -5.12 -51.55 -22.28
C SER A 558 -3.88 -52.24 -21.68
N LEU A 559 -3.98 -52.70 -20.43
CA LEU A 559 -2.90 -53.34 -19.65
C LEU A 559 -3.32 -54.70 -19.05
N MET A 560 -4.34 -55.33 -19.61
CA MET A 560 -4.74 -56.73 -19.40
C MET A 560 -4.79 -57.46 -20.76
#